data_AF-P27690-F1
#
_entry.id   AF-P27690-F1
#
_cell.length_a   1.000
_cell.length_b   1.000
_cell.length_c   1.000
_cell.angle_alpha   90.00
_cell.angle_beta   90.00
_cell.angle_gamma   90.00
#
_symmetry.space_group_name_H-M   'P 1'
#
loop_
_entity.id
_entity.type
_entity.pdbx_description
1 polymer ?
#
loop_
_entity_poly.entity_id
_entity_poly.type
_entity_poly.pdbx_seq_one_letter_code
_entity_poly.pdbx_strand_id
1 'polypeptide(L)'
;MKSLQKGFTLIELMIVVAIIGILAAFAIPAYNDYIARSQAAEGVSLADGLKVRIAENLQDGECKGPDADPASGVVGNKDTGKYALAEIDGTYDASKTAAGDPNGCKVNITYGQGTAADKISKLITGKKLVLDQLVNGSFIQGDGTDLADKFIPNAVKAKK
;
A
#
# COMPACT_ATOMS: atom_id res chain seq x y z
N MET A 1 -54.23 -18.78 -26.32
CA MET A 1 -53.61 -17.49 -25.92
C MET A 1 -52.58 -17.11 -26.97
N LYS A 2 -52.74 -15.97 -27.67
CA LYS A 2 -51.67 -15.45 -28.55
C LYS A 2 -50.53 -14.96 -27.64
N SER A 3 -49.32 -15.49 -27.79
CA SER A 3 -48.18 -14.93 -27.07
C SER A 3 -47.97 -13.51 -27.58
N LEU A 4 -48.07 -12.53 -26.70
CA LEU A 4 -47.70 -11.15 -27.00
C LEU A 4 -46.20 -11.14 -27.21
N GLN A 5 -45.75 -10.91 -28.44
CA GLN A 5 -44.34 -10.82 -28.80
C GLN A 5 -43.75 -9.54 -28.18
N LYS A 6 -43.35 -9.62 -26.91
CA LYS A 6 -42.71 -8.55 -26.15
C LYS A 6 -41.20 -8.55 -26.43
N GLY A 7 -40.80 -7.93 -27.53
CA GLY A 7 -39.38 -7.68 -27.85
C GLY A 7 -39.01 -6.22 -27.62
N PHE A 8 -37.76 -5.96 -27.27
CA PHE A 8 -37.14 -4.64 -27.41
C PHE A 8 -36.86 -4.35 -28.88
N THR A 9 -36.94 -3.08 -29.28
CA THR A 9 -36.49 -2.65 -30.61
C THR A 9 -34.96 -2.61 -30.69
N LEU A 10 -34.39 -2.79 -31.88
CA LEU A 10 -32.94 -2.65 -32.08
C LEU A 10 -32.45 -1.24 -31.74
N ILE A 11 -33.25 -0.21 -32.05
CA ILE A 11 -32.89 1.18 -31.75
C ILE A 11 -32.83 1.44 -30.24
N GLU A 12 -33.75 0.88 -29.45
CA GLU A 12 -33.69 0.96 -27.98
C GLU A 12 -32.43 0.30 -27.44
N LEU A 13 -32.09 -0.89 -27.93
CA LEU A 13 -30.87 -1.58 -27.50
C LEU A 13 -29.60 -0.78 -27.81
N MET A 14 -29.53 -0.13 -28.99
CA MET A 14 -28.40 0.73 -29.36
C MET A 14 -28.26 1.95 -28.43
N ILE A 15 -29.37 2.57 -28.05
CA ILE A 15 -29.39 3.69 -27.10
C ILE A 15 -28.89 3.23 -25.73
N VAL A 16 -29.33 2.06 -25.25
CA VAL A 16 -28.87 1.48 -23.98
C VAL A 16 -27.36 1.25 -23.98
N VAL A 17 -26.81 0.67 -25.06
CA VAL A 17 -25.36 0.47 -25.20
C VAL A 17 -24.60 1.81 -25.20
N ALA A 18 -25.13 2.84 -25.86
CA ALA A 18 -24.52 4.18 -25.86
C ALA A 18 -24.45 4.79 -24.45
N ILE A 19 -25.53 4.69 -23.67
CA ILE A 19 -25.56 5.18 -22.28
C ILE A 19 -24.56 4.41 -21.40
N ILE A 20 -24.52 3.07 -21.52
CA ILE A 20 -23.57 2.23 -20.79
C ILE A 20 -22.13 2.63 -21.14
N GLY A 21 -21.83 2.88 -22.42
CA GLY A 21 -20.51 3.33 -22.87
C GLY A 21 -20.06 4.64 -22.23
N ILE A 22 -20.96 5.64 -22.15
CA ILE A 22 -20.68 6.94 -21.52
C ILE A 22 -20.39 6.77 -20.02
N LEU A 23 -21.20 5.98 -19.32
CA LEU A 23 -21.01 5.72 -17.88
C LEU A 23 -19.69 4.98 -17.62
N ALA A 24 -19.38 3.97 -18.45
CA ALA A 24 -18.16 3.18 -18.34
C ALA A 24 -16.88 4.04 -18.48
N ALA A 25 -16.91 5.06 -19.34
CA ALA A 25 -15.76 5.94 -19.57
C ALA A 25 -15.26 6.65 -18.29
N PHE A 26 -16.17 7.04 -17.38
CA PHE A 26 -15.82 7.63 -16.09
C PHE A 26 -15.66 6.59 -14.98
N ALA A 27 -16.48 5.54 -15.00
CA ALA A 27 -16.49 4.52 -13.95
C ALA A 27 -15.21 3.67 -13.95
N ILE A 28 -14.68 3.30 -15.12
CA ILE A 28 -13.49 2.44 -15.22
C ILE A 28 -12.24 3.12 -14.62
N PRO A 29 -11.87 4.36 -14.98
CA PRO A 29 -10.74 5.05 -14.34
C PRO A 29 -10.92 5.22 -12.82
N ALA A 30 -12.13 5.58 -12.37
CA ALA A 30 -12.43 5.75 -10.96
C ALA A 30 -12.28 4.44 -10.17
N TYR A 31 -12.76 3.33 -10.74
CA TYR A 31 -12.60 2.00 -10.17
C TYR A 31 -11.12 1.57 -10.11
N ASN A 32 -10.33 1.83 -11.16
CA ASN A 32 -8.90 1.53 -11.17
C ASN A 32 -8.14 2.30 -10.07
N ASP A 33 -8.48 3.58 -9.86
CA ASP A 33 -7.92 4.40 -8.78
C ASP A 33 -8.33 3.86 -7.39
N TYR A 34 -9.56 3.36 -7.23
CA TYR A 34 -10.01 2.73 -5.98
C TYR A 34 -9.24 1.44 -5.68
N ILE A 35 -9.07 0.56 -6.68
CA ILE A 35 -8.28 -0.66 -6.53
C ILE A 35 -6.83 -0.34 -6.18
N ALA A 36 -6.21 0.63 -6.86
CA ALA A 36 -4.87 1.09 -6.54
C ALA A 36 -4.73 1.59 -5.09
N ARG A 37 -5.69 2.39 -4.59
CA ARG A 37 -5.72 2.82 -3.17
C ARG A 37 -5.85 1.64 -2.20
N SER A 38 -6.72 0.67 -2.52
CA SER A 38 -6.92 -0.51 -1.67
C SER A 38 -5.65 -1.37 -1.59
N GLN A 39 -4.97 -1.56 -2.72
CA GLN A 39 -3.70 -2.28 -2.77
C GLN A 39 -2.57 -1.50 -2.09
N ALA A 40 -2.56 -0.16 -2.21
CA ALA A 40 -1.60 0.69 -1.52
C ALA A 40 -1.74 0.59 0.02
N ALA A 41 -2.98 0.57 0.52
CA ALA A 41 -3.28 0.46 1.95
C ALA A 41 -2.80 -0.85 2.58
N GLU A 42 -2.77 -1.95 1.83
CA GLU A 42 -2.19 -3.21 2.30
C GLU A 42 -0.72 -3.04 2.70
N GLY A 43 0.05 -2.28 1.91
CA GLY A 43 1.46 -2.02 2.22
C GLY A 43 1.66 -1.35 3.58
N VAL A 44 0.78 -0.41 3.95
CA VAL A 44 0.80 0.23 5.27
C VAL A 44 0.42 -0.76 6.37
N SER A 45 -0.55 -1.64 6.11
CA SER A 45 -0.91 -2.71 7.05
C SER A 45 0.22 -3.73 7.27
N LEU A 46 1.06 -3.99 6.26
CA LEU A 46 2.28 -4.79 6.43
C LEU A 46 3.29 -4.08 7.32
N ALA A 47 3.49 -2.77 7.10
CA ALA A 47 4.38 -1.97 7.93
C ALA A 47 3.94 -1.95 9.41
N ASP A 48 2.64 -1.91 9.68
CA ASP A 48 2.12 -2.02 11.04
C ASP A 48 2.51 -3.35 11.72
N GLY A 49 2.55 -4.45 10.97
CA GLY A 49 3.04 -5.74 11.47
C GLY A 49 4.52 -5.72 11.86
N LEU A 50 5.34 -4.93 11.16
CA LEU A 50 6.77 -4.78 11.45
C LEU A 50 7.06 -3.95 12.71
N LYS A 51 6.08 -3.22 13.27
CA LYS A 51 6.29 -2.40 14.48
C LYS A 51 6.80 -3.19 15.67
N VAL A 52 6.32 -4.43 15.85
CA VAL A 52 6.75 -5.30 16.96
C VAL A 52 8.24 -5.63 16.82
N ARG A 53 8.67 -5.99 15.60
CA ARG A 53 10.08 -6.33 15.32
C ARG A 53 10.98 -5.11 15.47
N ILE A 54 10.54 -3.93 15.01
CA ILE A 54 11.28 -2.69 15.26
C ILE A 54 11.40 -2.44 16.78
N ALA A 55 10.32 -2.62 17.56
CA ALA A 55 10.37 -2.42 19.00
C ALA A 55 11.30 -3.42 19.72
N GLU A 56 11.43 -4.64 19.22
CA GLU A 56 12.41 -5.63 19.70
C GLU A 56 13.84 -5.18 19.35
N ASN A 57 14.13 -4.84 18.10
CA ASN A 57 15.45 -4.40 17.65
C ASN A 57 15.92 -3.11 18.36
N LEU A 58 14.99 -2.22 18.69
CA LEU A 58 15.29 -0.98 19.42
C LEU A 58 15.82 -1.23 20.83
N GLN A 59 15.62 -2.41 21.41
CA GLN A 59 16.25 -2.80 22.69
C GLN A 59 17.77 -2.95 22.54
N ASP A 60 18.22 -3.33 21.34
CA ASP A 60 19.64 -3.41 20.96
C ASP A 60 20.16 -2.08 20.36
N GLY A 61 19.31 -1.06 20.27
CA GLY A 61 19.65 0.25 19.72
C GLY A 61 19.69 0.30 18.19
N GLU A 62 19.11 -0.69 17.50
CA GLU A 62 19.08 -0.76 16.04
C GLU A 62 17.64 -0.78 15.51
N CYS A 63 17.44 -0.26 14.29
CA CYS A 63 16.14 -0.38 13.62
C CYS A 63 15.91 -1.78 13.07
N LYS A 64 16.98 -2.37 12.52
CA LYS A 64 16.98 -3.68 11.88
C LYS A 64 17.51 -4.72 12.84
N GLY A 65 17.00 -5.93 12.71
CA GLY A 65 17.56 -7.11 13.34
C GLY A 65 18.50 -7.82 12.37
N PRO A 66 19.01 -9.01 12.76
CA PRO A 66 19.75 -9.87 11.84
C PRO A 66 18.91 -10.26 10.61
N ASP A 67 19.60 -10.63 9.52
CA ASP A 67 18.96 -11.16 8.33
C ASP A 67 18.22 -12.48 8.61
N ALA A 68 17.23 -12.79 7.78
CA ALA A 68 16.41 -13.99 7.97
C ALA A 68 17.28 -15.25 7.89
N ASP A 69 17.16 -16.11 8.90
CA ASP A 69 17.76 -17.44 8.94
C ASP A 69 16.70 -18.45 9.43
N PRO A 70 16.07 -19.19 8.50
CA PRO A 70 15.07 -20.20 8.85
C PRO A 70 15.60 -21.33 9.73
N ALA A 71 16.92 -21.60 9.73
CA ALA A 71 17.50 -22.67 10.53
C ALA A 71 17.54 -22.32 12.02
N SER A 72 17.73 -21.04 12.36
CA SER A 72 17.68 -20.53 13.73
C SER A 72 16.31 -19.94 14.11
N GLY A 73 15.40 -19.76 13.15
CA GLY A 73 14.10 -19.15 13.36
C GLY A 73 14.11 -17.62 13.32
N VAL A 74 15.23 -17.00 12.90
CA VAL A 74 15.32 -15.56 12.70
C VAL A 74 14.48 -15.18 11.47
N VAL A 75 13.46 -14.36 11.69
CA VAL A 75 12.49 -14.00 10.63
C VAL A 75 13.05 -12.91 9.70
N GLY A 76 14.07 -12.16 10.10
CA GLY A 76 14.71 -11.10 9.30
C GLY A 76 14.09 -9.70 9.44
N ASN A 77 14.11 -8.92 8.36
CA ASN A 77 13.62 -7.52 8.31
C ASN A 77 12.50 -7.29 7.29
N LYS A 78 11.99 -8.34 6.65
CA LYS A 78 11.06 -8.26 5.52
C LYS A 78 9.77 -9.02 5.79
N ASP A 79 8.65 -8.41 5.42
CA ASP A 79 7.34 -9.07 5.32
C ASP A 79 6.79 -8.91 3.90
N THR A 80 6.36 -10.03 3.31
CA THR A 80 5.81 -10.07 1.95
C THR A 80 4.29 -10.22 2.03
N GLY A 81 3.57 -9.22 1.54
CA GLY A 81 2.12 -9.28 1.38
C GLY A 81 1.71 -9.83 0.03
N LYS A 82 0.48 -9.53 -0.36
CA LYS A 82 -0.10 -9.88 -1.66
C LYS A 82 0.37 -8.94 -2.76
N TYR A 83 0.39 -7.63 -2.52
CA TYR A 83 0.76 -6.65 -3.53
C TYR A 83 2.06 -5.89 -3.24
N ALA A 84 2.64 -6.03 -2.06
CA ALA A 84 3.84 -5.32 -1.69
C ALA A 84 4.78 -6.16 -0.82
N LEU A 85 6.04 -5.75 -0.79
CA LEU A 85 7.03 -6.16 0.20
C LEU A 85 7.33 -4.97 1.11
N ALA A 86 7.29 -5.17 2.42
CA ALA A 86 7.70 -4.18 3.41
C ALA A 86 9.04 -4.62 4.02
N GLU A 87 9.99 -3.69 4.13
CA GLU A 87 11.33 -3.93 4.65
C GLU A 87 11.70 -2.87 5.70
N ILE A 88 12.11 -3.31 6.88
CA ILE A 88 12.65 -2.42 7.91
C ILE A 88 14.01 -1.90 7.45
N ASP A 89 14.22 -0.60 7.60
CA ASP A 89 15.46 0.08 7.24
C ASP A 89 15.72 1.29 8.16
N GLY A 90 16.76 2.06 7.85
CA GLY A 90 17.13 3.26 8.59
C GLY A 90 18.15 2.99 9.69
N THR A 91 18.47 4.06 10.41
CA THR A 91 19.46 4.06 11.49
C THR A 91 18.84 4.78 12.67
N TYR A 92 18.80 4.11 13.81
CA TYR A 92 18.14 4.65 14.99
C TYR A 92 18.89 5.87 15.51
N ASP A 93 18.16 6.95 15.77
CA ASP A 93 18.67 8.19 16.35
C ASP A 93 18.08 8.39 17.74
N ALA A 94 18.77 7.88 18.76
CA ALA A 94 18.38 8.01 20.16
C ALA A 94 18.34 9.47 20.66
N SER A 95 18.86 10.45 19.89
CA SER A 95 18.75 11.87 20.26
C SER A 95 17.34 12.42 20.05
N LYS A 96 16.51 11.74 19.25
CA LYS A 96 15.12 12.11 18.99
C LYS A 96 14.24 11.61 20.11
N THR A 97 13.67 12.55 20.87
CA THR A 97 12.88 12.25 22.07
C THR A 97 11.45 12.78 22.02
N ALA A 98 11.14 13.72 21.12
CA ALA A 98 9.79 14.22 20.99
C ALA A 98 8.92 13.19 20.26
N ALA A 99 7.72 12.93 20.80
CA ALA A 99 6.80 11.90 20.28
C ALA A 99 6.47 12.03 18.79
N GLY A 100 6.53 13.25 18.24
CA GLY A 100 6.23 13.56 16.83
C GLY A 100 7.44 13.54 15.90
N ASP A 101 8.65 13.32 16.41
CA ASP A 101 9.87 13.32 15.60
C ASP A 101 10.14 11.93 15.03
N PRO A 102 10.64 11.82 13.79
CA PRO A 102 11.18 10.58 13.26
C PRO A 102 12.33 10.08 14.14
N ASN A 103 12.30 8.81 14.55
CA ASN A 103 13.35 8.19 15.35
C ASN A 103 14.51 7.62 14.50
N GLY A 104 14.45 7.78 13.18
CA GLY A 104 15.44 7.28 12.22
C GLY A 104 15.14 5.89 11.64
N CYS A 105 14.25 5.11 12.26
CA CYS A 105 13.77 3.84 11.70
C CYS A 105 12.74 4.08 10.61
N LYS A 106 12.84 3.27 9.55
CA LYS A 106 12.03 3.37 8.35
C LYS A 106 11.42 2.02 7.99
N VAL A 107 10.30 2.06 7.29
CA VAL A 107 9.77 0.90 6.56
C VAL A 107 9.64 1.27 5.08
N ASN A 108 10.39 0.57 4.25
CA ASN A 108 10.34 0.68 2.80
C ASN A 108 9.30 -0.31 2.25
N ILE A 109 8.21 0.20 1.69
CA ILE A 109 7.19 -0.61 1.03
C ILE A 109 7.40 -0.54 -0.47
N THR A 110 7.66 -1.67 -1.13
CA THR A 110 7.78 -1.77 -2.59
C THR A 110 6.59 -2.51 -3.19
N TYR A 111 5.80 -1.81 -3.99
CA TYR A 111 4.60 -2.34 -4.65
C TYR A 111 4.97 -3.13 -5.91
N GLY A 112 4.35 -4.29 -6.08
CA GLY A 112 4.64 -5.24 -7.16
C GLY A 112 5.65 -6.31 -6.78
N GLN A 113 6.02 -6.41 -5.50
CA GLN A 113 6.91 -7.47 -4.96
C GLN A 113 6.20 -8.41 -3.97
N GLY A 114 4.86 -8.44 -3.99
CA GLY A 114 4.07 -9.37 -3.19
C GLY A 114 3.84 -10.72 -3.88
N THR A 115 3.15 -11.63 -3.20
CA THR A 115 2.80 -12.97 -3.71
C THR A 115 1.89 -12.97 -4.95
N ALA A 116 1.23 -11.86 -5.25
CA ALA A 116 0.41 -11.66 -6.45
C ALA A 116 0.89 -10.46 -7.28
N ALA A 117 2.21 -10.34 -7.47
CA ALA A 117 2.87 -9.27 -8.23
C ALA A 117 2.23 -9.00 -9.60
N ASP A 118 1.79 -10.02 -10.33
CA ASP A 118 1.17 -9.87 -11.66
C ASP A 118 -0.25 -9.28 -11.65
N LYS A 119 -0.89 -9.25 -10.47
CA LYS A 119 -2.28 -8.78 -10.30
C LYS A 119 -2.37 -7.38 -9.69
N ILE A 120 -1.24 -6.73 -9.45
CA ILE A 120 -1.23 -5.36 -8.92
C ILE A 120 -1.68 -4.36 -10.01
N SER A 121 -2.28 -3.25 -9.58
CA SER A 121 -2.64 -2.14 -10.44
C SER A 121 -1.40 -1.54 -11.09
N LYS A 122 -1.48 -1.31 -12.41
CA LYS A 122 -0.45 -0.60 -13.19
C LYS A 122 -0.17 0.82 -12.70
N LEU A 123 -1.09 1.39 -11.92
CA LEU A 123 -0.95 2.74 -11.36
C LEU A 123 0.04 2.81 -10.20
N ILE A 124 0.36 1.68 -9.56
CA ILE A 124 1.25 1.62 -8.38
C ILE A 124 2.38 0.59 -8.49
N THR A 125 2.37 -0.29 -9.50
CA THR A 125 3.44 -1.29 -9.68
C THR A 125 4.82 -0.62 -9.82
N GLY A 126 5.83 -1.18 -9.14
CA GLY A 126 7.19 -0.66 -9.12
C GLY A 126 7.36 0.62 -8.29
N LYS A 127 6.30 1.12 -7.64
CA LYS A 127 6.35 2.27 -6.74
C LYS A 127 6.78 1.85 -5.34
N LYS A 128 7.30 2.81 -4.60
CA LYS A 128 7.80 2.78 -3.25
C LYS A 128 7.07 3.80 -2.38
N LEU A 129 6.58 3.35 -1.23
CA LEU A 129 6.19 4.21 -0.12
C LEU A 129 7.20 4.02 0.99
N VAL A 130 7.86 5.10 1.41
CA VAL A 130 8.76 5.10 2.57
C VAL A 130 7.97 5.62 3.76
N LEU A 131 8.01 4.90 4.87
CA LEU A 131 7.42 5.32 6.13
C LEU A 131 8.52 5.58 7.14
N ASP A 132 8.53 6.77 7.72
CA ASP A 132 9.35 7.10 8.88
C ASP A 132 8.60 6.73 10.16
N GLN A 133 9.23 5.95 11.02
CA GLN A 133 8.71 5.69 12.34
C GLN A 133 8.99 6.91 13.24
N LEU A 134 7.95 7.38 13.92
CA LEU A 134 8.08 8.41 14.95
C LEU A 134 8.49 7.79 16.28
N VAL A 135 8.98 8.60 17.22
CA VAL A 135 9.31 8.16 18.59
C VAL A 135 8.11 7.49 19.29
N ASN A 136 6.87 7.88 18.97
CA ASN A 136 5.67 7.22 19.50
C ASN A 136 5.29 5.90 18.80
N GLY A 137 6.10 5.43 17.85
CA GLY A 137 5.87 4.22 17.06
C GLY A 137 4.90 4.35 15.89
N SER A 138 4.28 5.53 15.69
CA SER A 138 3.43 5.79 14.52
C SER A 138 4.25 5.99 13.27
N PHE A 139 3.63 5.84 12.10
CA PHE A 139 4.29 6.09 10.81
C PHE A 139 3.80 7.38 10.18
N ILE A 140 4.73 8.10 9.55
CA ILE A 140 4.45 9.15 8.59
C ILE A 140 5.19 8.85 7.28
N GLN A 141 4.73 9.44 6.19
CA GLN A 141 5.39 9.36 4.89
C GLN A 141 6.77 10.01 5.01
N GLY A 142 7.79 9.23 4.67
CA GLY A 142 9.18 9.66 4.62
C GLY A 142 9.65 10.01 3.21
N ASP A 143 10.84 10.62 3.18
CA ASP A 143 11.54 10.96 1.95
C ASP A 143 11.85 9.74 1.08
N GLY A 144 11.89 9.95 -0.23
CA GLY A 144 12.13 8.88 -1.21
C GLY A 144 10.88 8.08 -1.59
N THR A 145 9.70 8.47 -1.09
CA THR A 145 8.41 7.99 -1.60
C THR A 145 8.18 8.45 -3.03
N ASP A 146 7.94 7.52 -3.96
CA ASP A 146 7.59 7.82 -5.36
C ASP A 146 6.13 7.48 -5.70
N LEU A 147 5.40 6.89 -4.73
CA LEU A 147 3.97 6.63 -4.84
C LEU A 147 3.22 7.96 -4.86
N ALA A 148 2.35 8.14 -5.85
CA ALA A 148 1.58 9.38 -5.97
C ALA A 148 0.67 9.60 -4.75
N ASP A 149 0.63 10.84 -4.25
CA ASP A 149 -0.15 11.28 -3.08
C ASP A 149 -1.61 10.83 -3.04
N LYS A 150 -2.25 10.64 -4.20
CA LYS A 150 -3.64 10.17 -4.28
C LYS A 150 -3.83 8.69 -3.89
N PHE A 151 -2.74 7.93 -3.80
CA PHE A 151 -2.73 6.52 -3.42
C PHE A 151 -2.21 6.29 -2.00
N ILE A 152 -1.50 7.26 -1.42
CA ILE A 152 -1.01 7.19 -0.03
C ILE A 152 -2.20 7.28 0.94
N PRO A 153 -2.39 6.31 1.85
CA PRO A 153 -3.44 6.38 2.85
C PRO A 153 -3.30 7.62 3.75
N ASN A 154 -4.42 8.27 4.07
CA ASN A 154 -4.43 9.50 4.87
C ASN A 154 -3.78 9.34 6.26
N ALA A 155 -3.81 8.13 6.83
CA ALA A 155 -3.24 7.84 8.14
C ALA A 155 -1.73 8.07 8.24
N VAL A 156 -1.01 7.94 7.11
CA VAL A 156 0.46 8.09 7.06
C VAL A 156 0.90 9.29 6.23
N LYS A 157 -0.02 10.03 5.61
CA LYS A 157 0.36 11.12 4.72
C LYS A 157 1.11 12.21 5.49
N ALA A 158 2.19 12.72 4.91
CA ALA A 158 2.89 13.88 5.48
C ALA A 158 1.90 15.04 5.64
N LYS A 159 1.94 15.74 6.79
CA LYS A 159 1.17 16.96 6.98
C LYS A 159 1.74 18.02 6.03
N LYS A 160 0.87 18.67 5.26
CA LYS A 160 1.24 19.84 4.44
C LYS A 160 1.50 21.05 5.31
#